data_AF-A0AA96GFT8-F1
#
_entry.id   AF-A0AA96GFT8-F1
#
_cell.length_a   1.000
_cell.length_b   1.000
_cell.length_c   1.000
_cell.angle_alpha   90.00
_cell.angle_beta   90.00
_cell.angle_gamma   90.00
#
_symmetry.space_group_name_H-M   'P 1'
#
loop_
_entity.id
_entity.type
_entity.pdbx_description
1 polymer ?
#
loop_
_entity_poly.entity_id
_entity_poly.type
_entity_poly.pdbx_seq_one_letter_code
_entity_poly.pdbx_strand_id
1 'polypeptide(L)'
;MATSPLFTPDELAILADQDFFRKKAVISVKIKQVLEHLHDRLEAEIGLHHLLAPEGFDPQASQFVKGEHLENFPYQYVDFPRLYTRENKFAFRSLIWWGHHMVFALIVEGPLVKQYRRNLFNRYSEVADHHLCLCLSPSLWEWKMGPGLTLPITHGRRSEIAATLDHRTFFKIARFLPMHDPAVQTGTIVDEGLKTFQAILPVITA
;
A
#
# COMPACT_ATOMS: atom_id res chain seq x y z
N MET A 1 -16.96 -23.64 -40.29
CA MET A 1 -16.34 -23.03 -39.09
C MET A 1 -17.27 -21.93 -38.63
N ALA A 2 -17.86 -22.02 -37.44
CA ALA A 2 -18.70 -20.95 -36.91
C ALA A 2 -17.78 -19.78 -36.53
N THR A 3 -18.01 -18.61 -37.12
CA THR A 3 -17.33 -17.37 -36.77
C THR A 3 -17.74 -16.97 -35.36
N SER A 4 -16.79 -16.90 -34.44
CA SER A 4 -17.03 -16.30 -33.12
C SER A 4 -17.51 -14.86 -33.31
N PRO A 5 -18.54 -14.41 -32.57
CA PRO A 5 -19.00 -13.03 -32.67
C PRO A 5 -17.90 -12.06 -32.23
N LEU A 6 -17.87 -10.85 -32.81
CA LEU A 6 -16.89 -9.81 -32.48
C LEU A 6 -16.96 -9.39 -30.99
N PHE A 7 -18.17 -9.35 -30.43
CA PHE A 7 -18.44 -9.17 -29.01
C PHE A 7 -19.50 -10.17 -28.57
N THR A 8 -19.35 -10.68 -27.34
CA THR A 8 -20.37 -11.47 -26.66
C THR A 8 -21.53 -10.58 -26.19
N PRO A 9 -22.72 -11.15 -25.92
CA PRO A 9 -23.84 -10.40 -25.35
C PRO A 9 -23.48 -9.68 -24.03
N ASP A 10 -22.68 -10.31 -23.18
CA ASP A 10 -22.25 -9.73 -21.89
C ASP A 10 -21.31 -8.53 -22.09
N GLU A 11 -20.38 -8.60 -23.05
CA GLU A 11 -19.52 -7.48 -23.40
C GLU A 11 -20.33 -6.30 -23.96
N LEU A 12 -21.32 -6.56 -24.82
CA LEU A 12 -22.21 -5.53 -25.34
C LEU A 12 -23.06 -4.89 -24.24
N ALA A 13 -23.52 -5.67 -23.26
CA ALA A 13 -24.26 -5.15 -22.11
C ALA A 13 -23.41 -4.18 -21.29
N ILE A 14 -22.13 -4.52 -21.03
CA ILE A 14 -21.20 -3.64 -20.30
C ILE A 14 -20.88 -2.38 -21.14
N LEU A 15 -20.60 -2.53 -22.44
CA LEU A 15 -20.31 -1.40 -23.33
C LEU A 15 -21.46 -0.39 -23.40
N ALA A 16 -22.71 -0.87 -23.31
CA ALA A 16 -23.90 -0.04 -23.35
C ALA A 16 -24.33 0.51 -21.96
N ASP A 17 -23.75 0.03 -20.86
CA ASP A 17 -24.13 0.41 -19.49
C ASP A 17 -23.60 1.80 -19.10
N GLN A 18 -24.36 2.84 -19.44
CA GLN A 18 -24.03 4.21 -19.07
C GLN A 18 -23.98 4.43 -17.55
N ASP A 19 -24.81 3.71 -16.79
CA ASP A 19 -24.88 3.87 -15.34
C ASP A 19 -23.63 3.34 -14.67
N PHE A 20 -23.07 2.23 -15.15
CA PHE A 20 -21.78 1.71 -14.73
C PHE A 20 -20.67 2.77 -14.88
N PHE A 21 -20.55 3.38 -16.06
CA PHE A 21 -19.50 4.38 -16.30
C PHE A 21 -19.70 5.66 -15.47
N ARG A 22 -20.94 6.12 -15.28
CA ARG A 22 -21.24 7.27 -14.41
C ARG A 22 -20.91 6.97 -12.95
N LYS A 23 -21.28 5.79 -12.44
CA LYS A 23 -20.92 5.33 -11.09
C LYS A 23 -19.40 5.23 -10.94
N LYS A 24 -18.69 4.67 -11.93
CA LYS A 24 -17.22 4.60 -11.95
C LYS A 24 -16.57 5.98 -11.85
N ALA A 25 -17.11 6.98 -12.56
CA ALA A 25 -16.62 8.35 -12.48
C ALA A 25 -16.81 8.94 -11.07
N VAL A 26 -18.01 8.78 -10.48
CA VAL A 26 -18.30 9.25 -9.11
C VAL A 26 -17.38 8.58 -8.08
N ILE A 27 -17.24 7.26 -8.13
CA ILE A 27 -16.36 6.51 -7.22
C ILE A 27 -14.91 6.99 -7.37
N SER A 28 -14.45 7.24 -8.61
CA SER A 28 -13.09 7.74 -8.86
C SER A 28 -12.82 9.08 -8.17
N VAL A 29 -13.81 9.98 -8.09
CA VAL A 29 -13.67 11.26 -7.38
C VAL A 29 -13.61 11.06 -5.87
N LYS A 30 -14.47 10.18 -5.33
CA LYS A 30 -14.48 9.86 -3.90
C LYS A 30 -13.15 9.25 -3.43
N ILE A 31 -12.59 8.32 -4.22
CA ILE A 31 -11.29 7.72 -3.92
C ILE A 31 -10.20 8.79 -3.88
N LYS A 32 -10.18 9.71 -4.85
CA LYS A 32 -9.25 10.83 -4.85
C LYS A 32 -9.36 11.66 -3.57
N GLN A 33 -10.58 12.03 -3.16
CA GLN A 33 -10.83 12.80 -1.93
C GLN A 33 -10.36 12.07 -0.66
N VAL A 34 -10.56 10.74 -0.60
CA VAL A 34 -10.05 9.91 0.51
C VAL A 34 -8.52 9.93 0.56
N LEU A 35 -7.85 9.82 -0.59
CA LEU A 35 -6.39 9.85 -0.66
C LEU A 35 -5.82 11.23 -0.34
N GLU A 36 -6.47 12.31 -0.77
CA GLU A 36 -6.12 13.69 -0.39
C GLU A 36 -6.27 13.90 1.12
N HIS A 37 -7.40 13.47 1.70
CA HIS A 37 -7.59 13.61 3.15
C HIS A 37 -6.58 12.78 3.96
N LEU A 38 -6.24 11.57 3.48
CA LEU A 38 -5.20 10.77 4.12
C LEU A 38 -3.81 11.42 4.00
N HIS A 39 -3.49 12.01 2.86
CA HIS A 39 -2.24 12.76 2.68
C HIS A 39 -2.10 13.86 3.73
N ASP A 40 -3.13 14.70 3.92
CA ASP A 40 -3.10 15.79 4.91
C ASP A 40 -2.86 15.26 6.34
N ARG A 41 -3.49 14.13 6.67
CA ARG A 41 -3.31 13.47 7.98
C ARG A 41 -1.90 12.90 8.16
N LEU A 42 -1.33 12.31 7.11
CA LEU A 42 0.04 11.82 7.11
C LEU A 42 1.05 12.96 7.20
N GLU A 43 0.78 14.10 6.56
CA GLU A 43 1.65 15.27 6.61
C GLU A 43 1.76 15.82 8.03
N ALA A 44 0.61 16.00 8.69
CA ALA A 44 0.55 16.40 10.08
C ALA A 44 1.30 15.41 10.99
N GLU A 45 1.10 14.10 10.79
CA GLU A 45 1.78 13.07 11.58
C GLU A 45 3.30 13.07 11.36
N ILE A 46 3.76 13.12 10.11
CA ILE A 46 5.20 13.14 9.77
C ILE A 46 5.88 14.36 10.39
N GLY A 47 5.22 15.51 10.45
CA GLY A 47 5.73 16.71 11.11
C GLY A 47 6.06 16.53 12.60
N LEU A 48 5.53 15.48 13.25
CA LEU A 48 5.80 15.14 14.65
C LEU A 48 7.01 14.21 14.83
N HIS A 49 7.55 13.64 13.76
CA HIS A 49 8.58 12.59 13.82
C HIS A 49 9.80 12.92 12.97
N HIS A 50 10.97 12.53 13.47
CA HIS A 50 12.19 12.57 12.66
C HIS A 50 12.35 11.25 11.89
N LEU A 51 11.97 11.25 10.61
CA LEU A 51 12.11 10.08 9.76
C LEU A 51 13.59 9.80 9.45
N LEU A 52 13.99 8.54 9.63
CA LEU A 52 15.21 8.00 9.08
C LEU A 52 15.03 7.83 7.58
N ALA A 53 15.26 8.90 6.82
CA ALA A 53 15.08 8.92 5.38
C ALA A 53 16.43 8.83 4.62
N PRO A 54 16.44 8.33 3.36
CA PRO A 54 17.65 8.33 2.55
C PRO A 54 18.11 9.74 2.17
N GLU A 55 19.36 9.85 1.70
CA GLU A 55 19.89 11.12 1.16
C GLU A 55 19.05 11.63 -0.01
N GLY A 56 18.85 12.95 -0.07
CA GLY A 56 18.01 13.59 -1.08
C GLY A 56 16.51 13.45 -0.85
N PHE A 57 16.09 12.96 0.33
CA PHE A 57 14.69 12.94 0.73
C PHE A 57 14.12 14.36 0.88
N ASP A 58 13.01 14.62 0.21
CA ASP A 58 12.20 15.83 0.38
C ASP A 58 10.96 15.48 1.22
N PRO A 59 10.79 16.06 2.43
CA PRO A 59 9.66 15.77 3.30
C PRO A 59 8.32 16.25 2.74
N GLN A 60 8.31 17.04 1.67
CA GLN A 60 7.10 17.55 1.02
C GLN A 60 6.77 16.78 -0.27
N ALA A 61 7.65 15.89 -0.73
CA ALA A 61 7.44 15.15 -1.96
C ALA A 61 6.31 14.13 -1.80
N SER A 62 5.26 14.28 -2.63
CA SER A 62 4.14 13.35 -2.76
C SER A 62 3.87 13.02 -4.23
N GLN A 63 3.19 11.91 -4.49
CA GLN A 63 2.69 11.59 -5.84
C GLN A 63 1.31 10.95 -5.76
N PHE A 64 0.35 11.56 -6.45
CA PHE A 64 -0.97 10.98 -6.70
C PHE A 64 -1.01 10.35 -8.09
N VAL A 65 -1.51 9.13 -8.17
CA VAL A 65 -1.63 8.40 -9.43
C VAL A 65 -3.02 7.80 -9.56
N LYS A 66 -3.54 7.84 -10.78
CA LYS A 66 -4.73 7.11 -11.22
C LYS A 66 -4.36 6.29 -12.45
N GLY A 67 -4.79 5.04 -12.50
CA GLY A 67 -4.57 4.16 -13.64
C GLY A 67 -5.67 3.11 -13.81
N GLU A 68 -5.60 2.39 -14.92
CA GLU A 68 -6.63 1.41 -15.33
C GLU A 68 -6.03 0.01 -15.60
N HIS A 69 -4.70 -0.15 -15.44
CA HIS A 69 -3.96 -1.32 -15.90
C HIS A 69 -3.17 -2.04 -14.81
N LEU A 70 -3.60 -1.97 -13.55
CA LEU A 70 -3.06 -2.87 -12.52
C LEU A 70 -3.80 -4.21 -12.63
N GLU A 71 -3.18 -5.15 -13.37
CA GLU A 71 -3.80 -6.41 -13.82
C GLU A 71 -5.14 -6.18 -14.56
N ASN A 72 -5.25 -5.09 -15.32
CA ASN A 72 -6.47 -4.63 -16.02
C ASN A 72 -7.61 -4.12 -15.11
N PHE A 73 -7.32 -3.82 -13.85
CA PHE A 73 -8.26 -3.17 -12.95
C PHE A 73 -7.90 -1.70 -12.70
N PRO A 74 -8.92 -0.84 -12.50
CA PRO A 74 -8.72 0.52 -12.05
C PRO A 74 -8.05 0.59 -10.68
N TYR A 75 -7.23 1.62 -10.49
CA TYR A 75 -6.59 1.89 -9.21
C TYR A 75 -6.28 3.37 -9.06
N GLN A 76 -6.16 3.80 -7.81
CA GLN A 76 -5.59 5.09 -7.44
C GLN A 76 -4.70 4.93 -6.22
N TYR A 77 -3.63 5.72 -6.14
CA TYR A 77 -2.80 5.76 -4.94
C TYR A 77 -2.21 7.14 -4.67
N VAL A 78 -1.82 7.34 -3.41
CA VAL A 78 -0.86 8.36 -3.02
C VAL A 78 0.40 7.70 -2.46
N ASP A 79 1.56 8.15 -2.91
CA ASP A 79 2.86 7.88 -2.29
C ASP A 79 3.25 9.09 -1.47
N PHE A 80 3.20 8.98 -0.14
CA PHE A 80 3.62 10.02 0.78
C PHE A 80 3.91 9.45 2.18
N PRO A 81 5.12 9.66 2.75
CA PRO A 81 6.25 10.32 2.12
C PRO A 81 6.82 9.48 0.97
N ARG A 82 7.64 10.07 0.09
CA ARG A 82 8.31 9.32 -0.98
C ARG A 82 9.69 9.81 -1.38
N LEU A 83 10.52 8.87 -1.80
CA LEU A 83 11.73 9.05 -2.57
C LEU A 83 11.92 7.81 -3.46
N TYR A 84 12.02 8.05 -4.76
CA TYR A 84 12.36 7.02 -5.74
C TYR A 84 13.53 7.53 -6.58
N THR A 85 14.72 6.97 -6.36
CA THR A 85 15.88 7.11 -7.24
C THR A 85 16.15 5.78 -7.92
N ARG A 86 17.26 5.62 -8.63
CA ARG A 86 17.64 4.29 -9.15
C ARG A 86 18.02 3.34 -8.01
N GLU A 87 18.73 3.85 -7.00
CA GLU A 87 19.33 3.08 -5.90
C GLU A 87 18.45 3.00 -4.65
N ASN A 88 17.51 3.93 -4.46
CA ASN A 88 16.69 4.04 -3.26
C ASN A 88 15.20 4.04 -3.59
N LYS A 89 14.44 3.22 -2.88
CA LYS A 89 12.98 3.33 -2.78
C LYS A 89 12.68 3.54 -1.31
N PHE A 90 11.98 4.61 -1.00
CA PHE A 90 11.44 4.86 0.33
C PHE A 90 10.09 5.48 0.12
N ALA A 91 9.01 4.76 0.40
CA ALA A 91 7.68 5.32 0.25
C ALA A 91 6.69 4.67 1.20
N PHE A 92 5.71 5.45 1.63
CA PHE A 92 4.46 4.90 2.16
C PHE A 92 3.37 5.08 1.10
N ARG A 93 2.90 3.96 0.54
CA ARG A 93 1.85 3.94 -0.48
C ARG A 93 0.51 3.62 0.16
N SER A 94 -0.48 4.46 -0.13
CA SER A 94 -1.89 4.18 0.12
C SER A 94 -2.58 3.92 -1.22
N LEU A 95 -2.87 2.65 -1.52
CA LEU A 95 -3.40 2.17 -2.79
C LEU A 95 -4.84 1.66 -2.62
N ILE A 96 -5.75 2.12 -3.48
CA ILE A 96 -7.10 1.58 -3.62
C ILE A 96 -7.18 0.87 -4.97
N TRP A 97 -7.28 -0.47 -4.94
CA TRP A 97 -7.31 -1.32 -6.12
C TRP A 97 -8.71 -1.93 -6.31
N TRP A 98 -9.36 -1.56 -7.41
CA TRP A 98 -10.77 -1.88 -7.64
C TRP A 98 -10.95 -3.38 -7.83
N GLY A 99 -12.02 -3.92 -7.27
CA GLY A 99 -12.30 -5.37 -7.29
C GLY A 99 -11.39 -6.20 -6.37
N HIS A 100 -10.46 -5.56 -5.65
CA HIS A 100 -9.50 -6.21 -4.77
C HIS A 100 -9.66 -5.67 -3.35
N HIS A 101 -8.81 -4.72 -2.97
CA HIS A 101 -8.68 -4.24 -1.60
C HIS A 101 -7.94 -2.90 -1.58
N MET A 102 -7.93 -2.28 -0.41
CA MET A 102 -7.05 -1.16 -0.10
C MET A 102 -5.76 -1.68 0.55
N VAL A 103 -4.63 -1.06 0.24
CA VAL A 103 -3.32 -1.38 0.78
C VAL A 103 -2.66 -0.14 1.33
N PHE A 104 -2.11 -0.24 2.53
CA PHE A 104 -1.17 0.72 3.11
C PHE A 104 0.17 0.02 3.23
N ALA A 105 1.22 0.53 2.58
CA ALA A 105 2.48 -0.18 2.51
C ALA A 105 3.71 0.72 2.65
N LEU A 106 4.60 0.37 3.56
CA LEU A 106 5.98 0.85 3.56
C LEU A 106 6.78 0.05 2.53
N ILE A 107 7.42 0.76 1.61
CA ILE A 107 8.34 0.23 0.60
C ILE A 107 9.73 0.76 0.91
N VAL A 108 10.69 -0.13 1.11
CA VAL A 108 12.09 0.25 1.32
C VAL A 108 13.03 -0.58 0.46
N GLU A 109 13.96 0.09 -0.21
CA GLU A 109 15.08 -0.45 -0.99
C GLU A 109 16.27 0.51 -0.85
N GLY A 110 17.48 -0.03 -0.74
CA GLY A 110 18.70 0.77 -0.72
C GLY A 110 19.51 0.64 0.58
N PRO A 111 20.48 1.53 0.81
CA PRO A 111 21.47 1.41 1.89
C PRO A 111 20.88 1.35 3.30
N LEU A 112 19.73 1.99 3.53
CA LEU A 112 19.07 2.03 4.84
C LEU A 112 18.29 0.76 5.20
N VAL A 113 18.12 -0.21 4.28
CA VAL A 113 17.34 -1.43 4.54
C VAL A 113 17.90 -2.23 5.72
N LYS A 114 19.23 -2.28 5.88
CA LYS A 114 19.85 -2.92 7.06
C LYS A 114 19.45 -2.22 8.36
N GLN A 115 19.37 -0.89 8.36
CA GLN A 115 18.94 -0.10 9.51
C GLN A 115 17.45 -0.29 9.79
N TYR A 116 16.59 -0.22 8.78
CA TYR A 116 15.14 -0.45 8.94
C TYR A 116 14.84 -1.84 9.48
N ARG A 117 15.55 -2.87 9.00
CA ARG A 117 15.44 -4.23 9.54
C ARG A 117 15.87 -4.28 11.02
N ARG A 118 16.97 -3.62 11.38
CA ARG A 118 17.42 -3.52 12.77
C ARG A 118 16.37 -2.85 13.65
N ASN A 119 15.81 -1.73 13.19
CA ASN A 119 14.75 -0.99 13.87
C ASN A 119 13.51 -1.88 14.12
N LEU A 120 13.05 -2.59 13.08
CA LEU A 120 11.94 -3.53 13.18
C LEU A 120 12.18 -4.59 14.27
N PHE A 121 13.37 -5.18 14.35
CA PHE A 121 13.63 -6.24 15.34
C PHE A 121 13.92 -5.74 16.75
N ASN A 122 14.45 -4.53 16.89
CA ASN A 122 14.65 -3.86 18.17
C ASN A 122 13.32 -3.43 18.80
N ARG A 123 12.37 -3.01 17.97
CA ARG A 123 11.03 -2.53 18.39
C ARG A 123 9.91 -3.47 17.93
N TYR A 124 10.20 -4.76 17.81
CA TYR A 124 9.26 -5.72 17.19
C TYR A 124 7.92 -5.79 17.94
N SER A 125 7.94 -5.66 19.27
CA SER A 125 6.73 -5.64 20.09
C SER A 125 5.82 -4.44 19.84
N GLU A 126 6.35 -3.33 19.33
CA GLU A 126 5.56 -2.14 18.96
C GLU A 126 4.94 -2.25 17.57
N VAL A 127 5.45 -3.18 16.74
CA VAL A 127 5.02 -3.37 15.35
C VAL A 127 4.12 -4.61 15.21
N ALA A 128 4.33 -5.62 16.04
CA ALA A 128 3.58 -6.87 16.01
C ALA A 128 2.10 -6.67 16.33
N ASP A 129 1.27 -7.53 15.75
CA ASP A 129 -0.18 -7.62 16.03
C ASP A 129 -0.99 -6.36 15.69
N HIS A 130 -0.44 -5.46 14.87
CA HIS A 130 -1.13 -4.31 14.26
C HIS A 130 -1.70 -4.60 12.86
N HIS A 131 -2.06 -5.86 12.58
CA HIS A 131 -2.53 -6.34 11.26
C HIS A 131 -1.55 -6.09 10.10
N LEU A 132 -0.26 -5.89 10.41
CA LEU A 132 0.79 -5.75 9.43
C LEU A 132 1.25 -7.11 8.91
N CYS A 133 1.63 -7.15 7.65
CA CYS A 133 2.20 -8.31 6.98
C CYS A 133 3.50 -7.93 6.29
N LEU A 134 4.50 -8.79 6.37
CA LEU A 134 5.66 -8.76 5.49
C LEU A 134 5.26 -9.34 4.12
N CYS A 135 5.48 -8.60 3.04
CA CYS A 135 5.29 -9.11 1.68
C CYS A 135 6.47 -10.00 1.27
N LEU A 136 6.15 -11.19 0.76
CA LEU A 136 7.13 -12.25 0.47
C LEU A 136 7.67 -12.20 -0.96
N SER A 137 6.91 -11.59 -1.88
CA SER A 137 7.24 -11.49 -3.30
C SER A 137 8.66 -10.96 -3.55
N PRO A 138 9.36 -11.46 -4.60
CA PRO A 138 10.62 -10.88 -5.07
C PRO A 138 10.43 -9.54 -5.81
N SER A 139 9.20 -9.03 -5.93
CA SER A 139 8.89 -7.72 -6.52
C SER A 139 8.22 -6.80 -5.51
N LEU A 140 8.68 -5.54 -5.45
CA LEU A 140 8.01 -4.47 -4.69
C LEU A 140 6.61 -4.15 -5.21
N TRP A 141 6.28 -4.57 -6.42
CA TRP A 141 5.06 -4.22 -7.15
C TRP A 141 3.97 -5.30 -7.10
N GLU A 142 4.16 -6.35 -6.31
CA GLU A 142 3.11 -7.35 -6.03
C GLU A 142 2.13 -6.83 -4.97
N TRP A 143 0.86 -6.68 -5.31
CA TRP A 143 -0.18 -6.08 -4.44
C TRP A 143 -1.20 -7.07 -3.91
N LYS A 144 -1.11 -8.34 -4.30
CA LYS A 144 -1.97 -9.41 -3.80
C LYS A 144 -1.54 -9.83 -2.39
N MET A 145 -2.50 -10.37 -1.64
CA MET A 145 -2.30 -10.93 -0.31
C MET A 145 -2.72 -12.39 -0.26
N GLY A 146 -2.21 -13.13 0.72
CA GLY A 146 -2.60 -14.52 0.95
C GLY A 146 -1.42 -15.47 1.21
N PRO A 147 -1.71 -16.77 1.36
CA PRO A 147 -0.69 -17.80 1.54
C PRO A 147 0.38 -17.73 0.43
N GLY A 148 1.65 -17.74 0.82
CA GLY A 148 2.79 -17.62 -0.11
C GLY A 148 3.11 -16.20 -0.59
N LEU A 149 2.21 -15.23 -0.41
CA LEU A 149 2.40 -13.82 -0.80
C LEU A 149 2.73 -12.92 0.38
N THR A 150 2.16 -13.20 1.55
CA THR A 150 2.26 -12.36 2.75
C THR A 150 2.46 -13.18 4.01
N LEU A 151 3.23 -12.62 4.94
CA LEU A 151 3.58 -13.20 6.22
C LEU A 151 3.18 -12.24 7.35
N PRO A 152 2.10 -12.52 8.12
CA PRO A 152 1.69 -11.71 9.26
C PRO A 152 2.82 -11.43 10.26
N ILE A 153 2.96 -10.16 10.65
CA ILE A 153 3.89 -9.70 11.69
C ILE A 153 3.17 -9.84 13.03
N THR A 154 3.24 -11.03 13.62
CA THR A 154 2.68 -11.32 14.95
C THR A 154 3.78 -11.65 15.94
N HIS A 155 3.50 -11.57 17.25
CA HIS A 155 4.49 -11.89 18.29
C HIS A 155 5.13 -13.27 18.10
N GLY A 156 4.34 -14.29 17.75
CA GLY A 156 4.80 -15.66 17.57
C GLY A 156 5.66 -15.93 16.33
N ARG A 157 5.78 -14.96 15.40
CA ARG A 157 6.43 -15.17 14.09
C ARG A 157 7.74 -14.40 13.92
N ARG A 158 8.28 -13.80 15.00
CA ARG A 158 9.49 -12.98 14.96
C ARG A 158 10.68 -13.67 14.27
N SER A 159 10.94 -14.94 14.59
CA SER A 159 12.05 -15.70 14.00
C SER A 159 11.84 -16.01 12.50
N GLU A 160 10.60 -16.27 12.08
CA GLU A 160 10.25 -16.51 10.68
C GLU A 160 10.38 -15.23 9.84
N ILE A 161 9.95 -14.09 10.39
CA ILE A 161 10.14 -12.76 9.79
C ILE A 161 11.65 -12.45 9.66
N ALA A 162 12.45 -12.76 10.69
CA ALA A 162 13.91 -12.59 10.66
C ALA A 162 14.57 -13.41 9.55
N ALA A 163 14.24 -14.70 9.45
CA ALA A 163 14.75 -15.56 8.39
C ALA A 163 14.34 -15.06 6.99
N THR A 164 13.11 -14.57 6.85
CA THR A 164 12.59 -14.08 5.56
C THR A 164 13.28 -12.80 5.09
N LEU A 165 13.61 -11.89 6.03
CA LEU A 165 14.27 -10.62 5.75
C LEU A 165 15.80 -10.73 5.68
N ASP A 166 16.35 -11.90 5.98
CA ASP A 166 17.78 -12.09 5.95
C ASP A 166 18.30 -11.91 4.52
N HIS A 167 19.43 -11.21 4.41
CA HIS A 167 20.07 -10.84 3.14
C HIS A 167 19.23 -10.03 2.12
N ARG A 168 17.94 -9.75 2.37
CA ARG A 168 17.13 -8.93 1.46
C ARG A 168 17.67 -7.50 1.38
N THR A 169 17.75 -6.97 0.17
CA THR A 169 18.15 -5.58 -0.15
C THR A 169 16.96 -4.63 -0.25
N PHE A 170 15.74 -5.16 -0.16
CA PHE A 170 14.49 -4.43 -0.09
C PHE A 170 13.46 -5.24 0.69
N PHE A 171 12.45 -4.57 1.23
CA PHE A 171 11.26 -5.26 1.71
C PHE A 171 10.04 -4.34 1.68
N LYS A 172 8.87 -4.94 1.82
CA LYS A 172 7.59 -4.24 1.92
C LYS A 172 6.79 -4.76 3.10
N ILE A 173 6.38 -3.86 3.99
CA ILE A 173 5.43 -4.15 5.07
C ILE A 173 4.12 -3.50 4.69
N ALA A 174 3.03 -4.26 4.71
CA ALA A 174 1.74 -3.79 4.28
C ALA A 174 0.61 -4.23 5.21
N ARG A 175 -0.41 -3.37 5.31
CA ARG A 175 -1.74 -3.73 5.81
C ARG A 175 -2.70 -3.76 4.63
N PHE A 176 -3.59 -4.74 4.62
CA PHE A 176 -4.60 -4.93 3.59
C PHE A 176 -5.99 -4.77 4.22
N LEU A 177 -6.84 -3.94 3.62
CA LEU A 177 -8.24 -3.79 4.01
C LEU A 177 -9.13 -4.23 2.83
N PRO A 178 -9.84 -5.35 2.96
CA PRO A 178 -10.82 -5.76 1.96
C PRO A 178 -11.90 -4.70 1.72
N MET A 179 -12.50 -4.66 0.53
CA MET A 179 -13.54 -3.67 0.20
C MET A 179 -14.81 -3.80 1.05
N HIS A 180 -15.06 -4.96 1.64
CA HIS A 180 -16.17 -5.20 2.56
C HIS A 180 -15.85 -4.88 4.03
N ASP A 181 -14.64 -4.39 4.31
CA ASP A 181 -14.25 -4.02 5.68
C ASP A 181 -15.18 -2.91 6.22
N PRO A 182 -15.63 -2.99 7.49
CA PRO A 182 -16.49 -1.97 8.07
C PRO A 182 -15.92 -0.54 7.94
N ALA A 183 -14.61 -0.36 8.04
CA ALA A 183 -13.99 0.97 7.89
C ALA A 183 -14.20 1.56 6.49
N VAL A 184 -14.28 0.72 5.46
CA VAL A 184 -14.61 1.12 4.09
C VAL A 184 -16.07 1.54 3.98
N GLN A 185 -16.96 0.85 4.68
CA GLN A 185 -18.40 1.12 4.66
C GLN A 185 -18.78 2.35 5.47
N THR A 186 -18.12 2.58 6.61
CA THR A 186 -18.40 3.70 7.53
C THR A 186 -17.59 4.96 7.23
N GLY A 187 -16.63 4.89 6.29
CA GLY A 187 -15.81 6.03 5.87
C GLY A 187 -14.61 6.33 6.78
N THR A 188 -14.26 5.43 7.70
CA THR A 188 -13.10 5.60 8.61
C THR A 188 -11.78 5.09 8.02
N ILE A 189 -11.72 4.87 6.70
CA ILE A 189 -10.53 4.43 5.96
C ILE A 189 -9.30 5.29 6.29
N VAL A 190 -9.47 6.61 6.38
CA VAL A 190 -8.35 7.53 6.61
C VAL A 190 -7.72 7.30 7.98
N ASP A 191 -8.53 7.02 9.01
CA ASP A 191 -8.01 6.70 10.34
C ASP A 191 -7.27 5.36 10.33
N GLU A 192 -7.74 4.38 9.56
CA GLU A 192 -7.02 3.11 9.40
C GLU A 192 -5.68 3.28 8.67
N GLY A 193 -5.62 4.17 7.68
CA GLY A 193 -4.37 4.55 7.01
C GLY A 193 -3.38 5.19 7.96
N LEU A 194 -3.84 6.16 8.77
CA LEU A 194 -3.01 6.82 9.77
C LEU A 194 -2.51 5.85 10.84
N LYS A 195 -3.39 5.02 11.42
CA LYS A 195 -3.01 3.98 12.39
C LYS A 195 -1.95 3.03 11.81
N THR A 196 -2.09 2.68 10.53
CA THR A 196 -1.11 1.81 9.86
C THR A 196 0.25 2.49 9.74
N PHE A 197 0.27 3.77 9.37
CA PHE A 197 1.50 4.54 9.31
C PHE A 197 2.16 4.65 10.68
N GLN A 198 1.39 4.95 11.73
CA GLN A 198 1.86 5.02 13.11
C GLN A 198 2.48 3.69 13.59
N ALA A 199 1.86 2.55 13.28
CA ALA A 199 2.39 1.23 13.59
C ALA A 199 3.70 0.90 12.83
N ILE A 200 4.00 1.61 11.75
CA ILE A 200 5.21 1.45 10.94
C ILE A 200 6.33 2.42 11.38
N LEU A 201 6.01 3.52 12.08
CA LEU A 201 7.01 4.48 12.54
C LEU A 201 8.20 3.85 13.27
N PRO A 202 8.04 2.80 14.13
CA PRO A 202 9.16 2.12 14.75
C PRO A 202 10.12 1.41 13.78
N VAL A 203 9.79 1.32 12.49
CA VAL A 203 10.70 0.80 11.45
C VAL A 203 11.56 1.93 10.86
N ILE A 204 10.99 3.13 10.71
CA ILE A 204 11.54 4.24 9.92
C ILE A 204 11.90 5.48 10.73
N THR A 205 11.91 5.40 12.05
CA THR A 205 12.41 6.46 12.95
C THR A 205 13.68 5.98 13.68
N ALA A 206 14.41 6.90 14.30
CA ALA A 206 15.56 6.56 15.15
C ALA A 206 15.14 5.79 16.41
#